data_AF-G1UPM3-F1
#
_entry.id   AF-G1UPM3-F1
#
_cell.length_a   1.000
_cell.length_b   1.000
_cell.length_c   1.000
_cell.angle_alpha   90.00
_cell.angle_beta   90.00
_cell.angle_gamma   90.00
#
_symmetry.space_group_name_H-M   'P 1'
#
loop_
_entity.id
_entity.type
_entity.pdbx_description
1 polymer ?
#
loop_
_entity_poly.entity_id
_entity_poly.type
_entity_poly.pdbx_seq_one_letter_code
_entity_poly.pdbx_strand_id
1 'polypeptide(L)'
;MKSASNKKPRTRMTLHDAQAAESKTDWQRLKDMPDAAATLAAEEDADNLPLDDPFFETARRLQPSALLKEAKQQITLRIDADVLEWFRATGSGYQSRMNAVLKAYVQTHEGHGQL
;
A
#
# COMPACT_ATOMS: atom_id res chain seq x y z
N MET A 1 3.61 -35.98 -12.44
CA MET A 1 3.83 -34.68 -13.11
C MET A 1 3.77 -33.60 -12.04
N LYS A 2 4.88 -32.96 -11.68
CA LYS A 2 4.91 -31.85 -10.71
C LYS A 2 5.48 -30.63 -11.43
N SER A 3 4.60 -29.67 -11.77
CA SER A 3 5.01 -28.40 -12.35
C SER A 3 5.66 -27.54 -11.26
N ALA A 4 6.94 -27.23 -11.43
CA ALA A 4 7.67 -26.31 -10.57
C ALA A 4 7.21 -24.86 -10.85
N SER A 5 6.73 -24.18 -9.82
CA SER A 5 6.32 -22.78 -9.87
C SER A 5 7.56 -21.89 -10.05
N ASN A 6 7.76 -21.37 -11.27
CA ASN A 6 8.79 -20.37 -11.56
C ASN A 6 8.33 -18.99 -11.06
N LYS A 7 8.54 -18.70 -9.77
CA LYS A 7 8.39 -17.34 -9.23
C LYS A 7 9.79 -16.75 -9.04
N LYS A 8 10.17 -15.81 -9.90
CA LYS A 8 11.39 -15.01 -9.72
C LYS A 8 11.43 -14.46 -8.28
N PRO A 9 12.58 -14.52 -7.58
CA PRO A 9 12.66 -14.02 -6.21
C PRO A 9 12.32 -12.52 -6.19
N ARG A 10 11.53 -12.10 -5.18
CA ARG A 10 11.24 -10.68 -4.97
C ARG A 10 12.57 -9.96 -4.69
N THR A 11 12.96 -9.03 -5.57
CA THR A 11 14.11 -8.16 -5.31
C THR A 11 13.80 -7.33 -4.08
N ARG A 12 14.55 -7.56 -3.00
CA ARG A 12 14.50 -6.75 -1.78
C ARG A 12 15.70 -5.81 -1.84
N MET A 13 15.43 -4.53 -1.96
CA MET A 13 16.44 -3.49 -2.06
C MET A 13 16.21 -2.50 -0.93
N THR A 14 17.28 -2.06 -0.26
CA THR A 14 17.14 -0.98 0.71
C THR A 14 17.03 0.35 -0.03
N LEU A 15 16.50 1.37 0.64
CA LEU A 15 16.41 2.72 0.07
C LEU A 15 17.81 3.27 -0.24
N HIS A 16 18.80 2.95 0.60
CA HIS A 16 20.20 3.32 0.36
C HIS A 16 20.75 2.69 -0.92
N ASP A 17 20.53 1.38 -1.12
CA ASP A 17 20.98 0.69 -2.34
C ASP A 17 20.27 1.24 -3.59
N ALA A 18 19.01 1.67 -3.46
CA ALA A 18 18.25 2.31 -4.53
C ALA A 18 18.77 3.68 -4.93
N GLN A 19 19.19 4.48 -3.96
CA GLN A 19 19.78 5.79 -4.21
C GLN A 19 21.21 5.69 -4.76
N ALA A 20 21.95 4.65 -4.37
CA ALA A 20 23.31 4.38 -4.85
C ALA A 20 23.35 3.73 -6.25
N ALA A 21 22.23 3.17 -6.72
CA ALA A 21 22.16 2.53 -8.03
C ALA A 21 22.29 3.56 -9.16
N GLU A 22 22.99 3.18 -10.23
CA GLU A 22 23.12 4.01 -11.42
C GLU A 22 21.75 4.25 -12.07
N SER A 23 21.43 5.52 -12.30
CA SER A 23 20.22 5.89 -13.01
C SER A 23 20.34 5.48 -14.48
N LYS A 24 19.36 4.72 -14.97
CA LYS A 24 19.24 4.37 -16.39
C LYS A 24 18.55 5.45 -17.21
N THR A 25 18.15 6.55 -16.57
CA THR A 25 17.45 7.66 -17.20
C THR A 25 18.46 8.64 -17.76
N ASP A 26 18.31 9.02 -19.03
CA ASP A 26 19.03 10.14 -19.62
C ASP A 26 18.44 11.46 -19.11
N TRP A 27 19.00 11.96 -18.01
CA TRP A 27 18.56 13.18 -17.35
C TRP A 27 18.87 14.45 -18.14
N GLN A 28 19.91 14.45 -18.97
CA GLN A 28 20.27 15.62 -19.75
C GLN A 28 19.25 15.83 -20.86
N ARG A 29 18.91 14.76 -21.59
CA ARG A 29 17.83 14.77 -22.59
C ARG A 29 16.49 15.24 -22.01
N LEU A 30 16.13 14.77 -20.80
CA LEU A 30 14.87 15.17 -20.16
C LEU A 30 14.87 16.64 -19.74
N LYS A 31 15.99 17.18 -19.26
CA LYS A 31 16.09 18.60 -18.88
C LYS A 31 16.04 19.54 -20.09
N ASP A 32 16.61 19.11 -21.21
CA ASP A 32 16.69 19.90 -22.44
C ASP A 32 15.43 19.72 -23.32
N MET A 33 14.51 18.84 -22.94
CA MET A 33 13.25 18.62 -23.65
C MET A 33 12.33 19.84 -23.47
N PRO A 34 11.77 20.41 -24.55
CA PRO A 34 10.79 21.48 -24.43
C PRO A 34 9.45 20.95 -23.91
N ASP A 35 8.76 21.73 -23.08
CA ASP A 35 7.46 21.35 -22.49
C ASP A 35 6.44 20.92 -23.55
N ALA A 36 6.39 21.60 -24.71
CA ALA A 36 5.48 21.24 -25.79
C ALA A 36 5.70 19.82 -26.34
N ALA A 37 6.95 19.34 -26.35
CA ALA A 37 7.24 17.96 -26.77
C ALA A 37 6.80 16.96 -25.69
N ALA A 38 6.88 17.32 -24.40
CA ALA A 38 6.38 16.50 -23.31
C ALA A 38 4.84 16.42 -23.33
N THR A 39 4.16 17.53 -23.59
CA THR A 39 2.69 17.57 -23.76
C THR A 39 2.24 16.71 -24.93
N LEU A 40 2.86 16.86 -26.10
CA LEU A 40 2.52 16.05 -27.28
C LEU A 40 2.70 14.55 -27.00
N ALA A 41 3.79 14.16 -26.35
CA ALA A 41 4.02 12.76 -25.98
C ALA A 41 2.95 12.22 -25.01
N ALA A 42 2.42 13.07 -24.11
CA ALA A 42 1.32 12.70 -23.22
C ALA A 42 -0.03 12.61 -23.97
N GLU A 43 -0.27 13.47 -24.96
CA GLU A 43 -1.48 13.42 -25.80
C GLU A 43 -1.54 12.16 -26.68
N GLU A 44 -0.39 11.64 -27.11
CA GLU A 44 -0.28 10.39 -27.87
C GLU A 44 -0.44 9.13 -26.99
N ASP A 45 -0.31 9.27 -25.66
CA ASP A 45 -0.46 8.18 -24.69
C ASP A 45 -1.86 8.22 -24.02
N ALA A 46 -2.77 7.38 -24.52
CA ALA A 46 -4.14 7.31 -24.01
C ALA A 46 -4.23 6.90 -22.52
N ASP A 47 -3.23 6.22 -21.96
CA ASP A 47 -3.20 5.83 -20.56
C ASP A 47 -2.66 6.96 -19.65
N ASN A 48 -2.07 8.01 -20.22
CA ASN A 48 -1.37 9.06 -19.48
C ASN A 48 -1.53 10.47 -20.10
N LEU A 49 -2.78 10.86 -20.37
CA LEU A 49 -3.12 12.18 -20.88
C LEU A 49 -2.69 13.32 -19.92
N PRO A 50 -2.36 14.52 -20.46
CA PRO A 50 -2.06 15.68 -19.63
C PRO A 50 -3.27 16.09 -18.79
N LEU A 51 -3.01 16.48 -17.54
CA LEU A 51 -4.04 17.01 -16.64
C LEU A 51 -4.19 18.51 -16.87
N ASP A 52 -5.43 18.97 -17.02
CA ASP A 52 -5.78 20.36 -17.33
C ASP A 52 -6.35 21.11 -16.10
N ASP A 53 -6.53 22.42 -16.24
CA ASP A 53 -7.08 23.24 -15.16
C ASP A 53 -8.48 22.78 -14.70
N PRO A 54 -9.44 22.44 -15.60
CA PRO A 54 -10.73 21.87 -15.21
C PRO A 54 -10.64 20.61 -14.32
N PHE A 55 -9.67 19.73 -14.59
CA PHE A 55 -9.41 18.60 -13.69
C PHE A 55 -9.06 19.10 -12.28
N PHE A 56 -8.15 20.07 -12.16
CA PHE A 56 -7.70 20.58 -10.87
C PHE A 56 -8.74 21.43 -10.13
N GLU A 57 -9.69 22.07 -10.82
CA GLU A 57 -10.80 22.81 -10.21
C GLU A 57 -11.70 21.91 -9.34
N THR A 58 -11.87 20.65 -9.74
CA THR A 58 -12.71 19.67 -9.04
C THR A 58 -11.91 18.63 -8.27
N ALA A 59 -10.59 18.55 -8.50
CA ALA A 59 -9.70 17.61 -7.83
C ALA A 59 -9.69 17.85 -6.31
N ARG A 60 -9.84 16.77 -5.55
CA ARG A 60 -9.71 16.79 -4.09
C ARG A 60 -8.32 16.32 -3.69
N ARG A 61 -7.61 17.11 -2.89
CA ARG A 61 -6.39 16.64 -2.23
C ARG A 61 -6.76 15.64 -1.15
N LEU A 62 -6.44 14.38 -1.39
CA LEU A 62 -6.59 13.32 -0.39
C LEU A 62 -5.31 13.28 0.45
N GLN A 63 -5.45 13.51 1.75
CA GLN A 63 -4.36 13.23 2.67
C GLN A 63 -4.13 11.70 2.69
N PRO A 64 -2.88 11.21 2.67
CA PRO A 64 -2.60 9.78 2.78
C PRO A 64 -3.29 9.14 3.99
N SER A 65 -3.43 9.87 5.10
CA SER A 65 -4.17 9.45 6.29
C SER A 65 -5.67 9.22 6.05
N ALA A 66 -6.29 9.90 5.09
CA ALA A 66 -7.68 9.69 4.72
C ALA A 66 -7.90 8.42 3.88
N LEU A 67 -6.84 7.92 3.25
CA LEU A 67 -6.87 6.71 2.41
C LEU A 67 -6.37 5.47 3.15
N LEU A 68 -5.51 5.66 4.15
CA LEU A 68 -4.97 4.58 4.96
C LEU A 68 -5.91 4.34 6.14
N LYS A 69 -6.47 3.13 6.24
CA LYS A 69 -7.11 2.65 7.49
C LYS A 69 -6.19 2.98 8.66
N GLU A 70 -6.76 3.53 9.74
CA GLU A 70 -5.98 3.86 10.93
C GLU A 70 -5.07 2.68 11.31
N ALA A 71 -3.80 3.00 11.55
CA ALA A 71 -2.82 2.00 11.89
C ALA A 71 -3.27 1.24 13.13
N LYS A 72 -3.06 -0.09 13.14
CA LYS A 72 -3.33 -0.90 14.33
C LYS A 72 -2.55 -0.33 15.50
N GLN A 73 -3.23 -0.03 16.60
CA GLN A 73 -2.58 0.45 17.81
C GLN A 73 -1.93 -0.71 18.56
N GLN A 74 -0.65 -0.57 18.91
CA GLN A 74 0.05 -1.51 19.78
C GLN A 74 -0.25 -1.13 21.23
N ILE A 75 -0.98 -2.00 21.93
CA ILE A 75 -1.33 -1.83 23.35
C ILE A 75 -0.75 -2.98 24.19
N THR A 76 -0.59 -2.73 25.49
CA THR A 76 -0.31 -3.80 26.45
C THR A 76 -1.64 -4.35 26.97
N LEU A 77 -1.96 -5.59 26.62
CA LEU A 77 -3.19 -6.28 27.02
C LEU A 77 -2.86 -7.61 27.69
N ARG A 78 -3.54 -7.92 28.81
CA ARG A 78 -3.46 -9.23 29.45
C ARG A 78 -4.49 -10.16 28.79
N ILE A 79 -4.05 -11.35 28.41
CA ILE A 79 -4.85 -12.41 27.80
C ILE A 79 -4.58 -13.69 28.58
N ASP A 80 -5.60 -14.51 28.81
CA ASP A 80 -5.43 -15.81 29.46
C ASP A 80 -4.47 -16.71 28.67
N ALA A 81 -3.69 -17.51 29.40
CA ALA A 81 -2.58 -18.27 28.82
C ALA A 81 -3.05 -19.32 27.81
N ASP A 82 -4.16 -20.00 28.11
CA ASP A 82 -4.79 -21.02 27.27
C ASP A 82 -5.34 -20.44 25.96
N VAL A 83 -5.99 -19.26 26.03
CA VAL A 83 -6.47 -18.54 24.85
C VAL A 83 -5.30 -18.13 23.96
N LEU A 84 -4.24 -17.58 24.54
CA LEU A 84 -3.05 -17.18 23.80
C LEU A 84 -2.35 -18.38 23.14
N GLU A 85 -2.24 -19.50 23.86
CA GLU A 85 -1.65 -20.74 23.36
C GLU A 85 -2.46 -21.30 22.20
N TRP A 86 -3.79 -21.35 22.32
CA TRP A 86 -4.68 -21.78 21.24
C TRP A 86 -4.47 -20.96 19.96
N PHE A 87 -4.43 -19.62 20.08
CA PHE A 87 -4.17 -18.77 18.92
C PHE A 87 -2.77 -19.02 18.35
N ARG A 88 -1.73 -19.14 19.18
CA ARG A 88 -0.35 -19.41 18.70
C ARG A 88 -0.26 -20.73 17.92
N ALA A 89 -1.00 -21.76 18.34
CA ALA A 89 -1.07 -23.05 17.65
C ALA A 89 -1.61 -22.95 16.21
N THR A 90 -2.38 -21.91 15.88
CA THR A 90 -2.86 -21.66 14.51
C THR A 90 -1.77 -21.22 13.54
N GLY A 91 -0.53 -21.00 14.01
CA GLY A 91 0.65 -20.69 13.21
C GLY A 91 0.87 -19.19 12.96
N SER A 92 1.63 -18.87 11.91
CA SER A 92 1.97 -17.48 11.58
C SER A 92 0.71 -16.64 11.38
N GLY A 93 0.72 -15.41 11.92
CA GLY A 93 -0.42 -14.50 11.83
C GLY A 93 -1.48 -14.67 12.93
N TYR A 94 -1.18 -15.40 14.01
CA TYR A 94 -2.13 -15.61 15.11
C TYR A 94 -2.70 -14.30 15.69
N GLN A 95 -1.89 -13.25 15.81
CA GLN A 95 -2.35 -11.93 16.27
C GLN A 95 -3.38 -11.31 15.31
N SER A 96 -3.23 -11.52 13.99
CA SER A 96 -4.20 -11.03 13.02
C SER A 96 -5.52 -11.79 13.11
N ARG A 97 -5.49 -13.10 13.36
CA ARG A 97 -6.69 -13.91 13.63
C ARG A 97 -7.37 -13.50 14.92
N MET A 98 -6.61 -13.31 16.00
CA MET A 98 -7.13 -12.81 17.28
C MET A 98 -7.84 -11.45 17.10
N ASN A 99 -7.22 -10.52 16.37
CA ASN A 99 -7.83 -9.24 16.05
C ASN A 99 -9.10 -9.37 15.18
N ALA A 100 -9.19 -10.36 14.29
CA ALA A 100 -10.41 -10.60 13.51
C ALA A 100 -11.56 -11.08 14.39
N VAL A 101 -11.29 -11.92 15.39
CA VAL A 101 -12.29 -12.35 16.39
C VAL A 101 -12.79 -11.16 17.20
N LEU A 102 -11.88 -10.30 17.69
CA LEU A 102 -12.26 -9.08 18.41
C LEU A 102 -13.14 -8.17 17.54
N LYS A 103 -12.82 -8.00 16.26
CA LYS A 103 -13.64 -7.22 15.32
C LYS A 103 -15.03 -7.82 15.12
N ALA A 104 -15.12 -9.13 14.95
CA ALA A 104 -16.42 -9.79 14.80
C ALA A 104 -17.27 -9.65 16.08
N TYR A 105 -16.65 -9.75 17.25
CA TYR A 105 -17.33 -9.49 18.53
C TYR A 105 -17.87 -8.06 18.58
N VAL A 106 -17.03 -7.06 18.27
CA VAL A 106 -17.45 -5.65 18.22
C VAL A 106 -18.62 -5.47 17.24
N GLN A 107 -18.52 -5.94 16.00
CA GLN A 107 -19.56 -5.79 14.98
C GLN A 107 -20.90 -6.45 15.36
N THR A 108 -20.85 -7.58 16.05
CA THR A 108 -22.06 -8.29 16.49
C THR A 108 -22.74 -7.61 17.67
N HIS A 109 -21.99 -6.87 18.49
CA HIS A 109 -22.50 -6.14 19.65
C HIS A 109 -22.77 -4.65 19.35
N GLU A 110 -22.23 -4.13 18.24
CA GLU A 110 -22.43 -2.78 17.73
C GLU A 110 -23.57 -2.67 16.70
N GLY A 111 -24.62 -3.49 16.82
CA GLY A 111 -25.91 -3.19 16.18
C GLY A 111 -26.52 -1.82 16.59
N HIS A 112 -25.85 -1.03 17.44
CA HIS A 112 -26.30 0.24 18.02
C HIS A 112 -25.17 1.28 18.28
N GLY A 113 -24.18 1.41 17.41
CA GLY A 113 -23.23 2.52 17.55
C GLY A 113 -22.10 2.47 16.52
N GLN A 114 -22.21 3.32 15.50
CA GLN A 114 -21.20 3.49 14.46
C GLN A 114 -19.89 4.06 15.02
N LEU A 115 -18.77 3.45 14.60
CA LEU A 115 -17.46 4.07 14.44
C LEU A 115 -17.10 4.11 12.95
#